data_AF-A0A2V9SGX1-F1
#
_entry.id   AF-A0A2V9SGX1-F1
#
_cell.length_a   1.000
_cell.length_b   1.000
_cell.length_c   1.000
_cell.angle_alpha   90.00
_cell.angle_beta   90.00
_cell.angle_gamma   90.00
#
_symmetry.space_group_name_H-M   'P 1'
#
loop_
_entity.id
_entity.type
_entity.pdbx_description
1 polymer ?
#
loop_
_entity_poly.entity_id
_entity_poly.type
_entity_poly.pdbx_seq_one_letter_code
_entity_poly.pdbx_strand_id
1 'polypeptide(L)'
;GIMQRGAMENLFFIPSGRSVSNPAELVANGRLKILLNRVEALFDWIIIDSPPAVPVSDASLLANYCDGVVMVVRSNATPVDMARKARQEFRDKHLVGVVLNGIEADSSPYNQYYYGAYGRPDAKGATQR
;
A
#
# COMPACT_ATOMS: atom_id res chain seq x y z
N GLY A 1 -17.35 18.07 2.16
CA GLY A 1 -16.07 17.80 2.86
C GLY A 1 -15.07 17.22 1.88
N ILE A 2 -13.81 17.02 2.29
CA ILE A 2 -12.78 16.41 1.42
C ILE A 2 -12.95 14.88 1.26
N MET A 3 -13.74 14.26 2.13
CA MET A 3 -14.07 12.84 2.12
C MET A 3 -15.27 12.56 1.22
N GLN A 4 -15.15 11.48 0.43
CA GLN A 4 -16.12 11.03 -0.55
C GLN A 4 -16.55 9.59 -0.25
N ARG A 5 -17.79 9.24 -0.57
CA ARG A 5 -18.31 7.88 -0.44
C ARG A 5 -17.92 7.05 -1.67
N GLY A 6 -17.42 5.84 -1.45
CA GLY A 6 -17.08 4.87 -2.49
C GLY A 6 -18.30 4.10 -3.01
N ALA A 7 -18.05 3.20 -3.98
CA ALA A 7 -19.08 2.36 -4.57
C ALA A 7 -19.56 1.22 -3.65
N MET A 8 -18.74 0.83 -2.67
CA MET A 8 -19.07 -0.18 -1.68
C MET A 8 -19.62 0.46 -0.41
N GLU A 9 -20.48 -0.26 0.29
CA GLU A 9 -20.91 0.12 1.63
C GLU A 9 -19.69 0.19 2.57
N ASN A 10 -19.69 1.16 3.48
CA ASN A 10 -18.60 1.43 4.43
C ASN A 10 -17.23 1.78 3.81
N LEU A 11 -17.15 2.00 2.49
CA LEU A 11 -15.95 2.53 1.84
C LEU A 11 -16.06 4.04 1.66
N PHE A 12 -15.06 4.76 2.18
CA PHE A 12 -14.88 6.19 1.96
C PHE A 12 -13.45 6.44 1.53
N PHE A 13 -13.22 7.52 0.78
CA PHE A 13 -11.89 7.89 0.33
C PHE A 13 -11.70 9.40 0.34
N ILE A 14 -10.44 9.82 0.48
CA ILE A 14 -9.99 11.19 0.31
C ILE A 14 -8.98 11.14 -0.85
N PRO A 15 -9.29 11.73 -2.03
CA PRO A 15 -8.34 11.75 -3.13
C PRO A 15 -7.14 12.64 -2.80
N SER A 16 -6.01 12.44 -3.50
CA SER A 16 -4.78 13.22 -3.32
C SER A 16 -4.93 14.73 -3.58
N GLY A 17 -6.01 15.13 -4.27
CA GLY A 17 -6.27 16.51 -4.61
C GLY A 17 -5.41 16.99 -5.78
N ARG A 18 -5.01 18.27 -5.75
CA ARG A 18 -4.16 18.85 -6.80
C ARG A 18 -2.70 18.54 -6.51
N SER A 19 -1.92 18.26 -7.56
CA SER A 19 -0.47 18.13 -7.44
C SER A 19 0.16 19.38 -6.84
N VAL A 20 1.12 19.18 -5.94
CA VAL A 20 1.90 20.24 -5.31
C VAL A 20 3.38 20.02 -5.59
N SER A 21 4.18 21.09 -5.47
CA SER A 21 5.62 21.04 -5.68
C SER A 21 6.39 20.26 -4.59
N ASN A 22 5.89 20.24 -3.35
CA ASN A 22 6.56 19.60 -2.22
C ASN A 22 5.58 18.78 -1.35
N PRO A 23 5.29 17.51 -1.72
CA PRO A 23 4.40 16.64 -0.95
C PRO A 23 4.85 16.38 0.48
N ALA A 24 6.17 16.23 0.70
CA ALA A 24 6.74 15.97 2.02
C ALA A 24 6.38 17.06 3.05
N GLU A 25 6.33 18.32 2.63
CA GLU A 25 5.95 19.45 3.49
C GLU A 25 4.47 19.39 3.89
N LEU A 26 3.59 18.91 3.01
CA LEU A 26 2.18 18.72 3.35
C LEU A 26 1.99 17.64 4.43
N VAL A 27 2.82 16.59 4.38
CA VAL A 27 2.81 15.51 5.37
C VAL A 27 3.41 15.99 6.70
N ALA A 28 4.46 16.82 6.64
CA ALA A 28 5.20 17.30 7.81
C ALA A 28 4.52 18.48 8.54
N ASN A 29 3.63 19.24 7.91
CA ASN A 29 3.02 20.44 8.50
C ASN A 29 1.97 20.18 9.59
N GLY A 30 1.76 18.92 9.99
CA GLY A 30 0.84 18.53 11.07
C GLY A 30 -0.65 18.51 10.70
N ARG A 31 -1.05 18.99 9.52
CA ARG A 31 -2.46 18.93 9.09
C ARG A 31 -2.95 17.50 8.89
N LEU A 32 -2.08 16.59 8.44
CA LEU A 32 -2.39 15.17 8.32
C LEU A 32 -2.74 14.57 9.69
N LYS A 33 -1.96 14.88 10.74
CA LYS A 33 -2.26 14.43 12.11
C LYS A 33 -3.62 14.91 12.59
N ILE A 34 -3.95 16.18 12.34
CA ILE A 34 -5.26 16.75 12.71
C ILE A 34 -6.39 16.02 11.97
N LEU A 35 -6.19 15.69 10.69
CA LEU A 35 -7.17 14.94 9.90
C LEU A 35 -7.37 13.54 10.47
N LEU A 36 -6.28 12.79 10.70
CA LEU A 36 -6.32 11.42 11.20
C LEU A 36 -7.04 11.35 12.56
N ASN A 37 -6.68 12.21 13.52
CA ASN A 37 -7.34 12.27 14.83
C ASN A 37 -8.85 12.54 14.75
N ARG A 38 -9.33 13.21 13.69
CA ARG A 38 -10.77 13.50 13.51
C ARG A 38 -11.54 12.32 12.92
N VAL A 39 -10.87 11.50 12.11
CA VAL A 39 -11.51 10.38 11.40
C VAL A 39 -11.29 9.04 12.09
N GLU A 40 -10.31 8.94 12.99
CA GLU A 40 -9.97 7.73 13.75
C GLU A 40 -11.19 7.12 14.46
N ALA A 41 -12.02 7.93 15.12
CA ALA A 41 -13.22 7.44 15.79
C ALA A 41 -14.37 7.02 14.84
N LEU A 42 -14.24 7.24 13.54
CA LEU A 42 -15.29 7.00 12.55
C LEU A 42 -15.04 5.73 11.72
N PHE A 43 -13.84 5.17 11.75
CA PHE A 43 -13.44 4.04 10.91
C PHE A 43 -12.68 3.00 11.71
N ASP A 44 -13.02 1.73 11.53
CA ASP A 44 -12.25 0.61 12.10
C ASP A 44 -10.87 0.49 11.44
N TRP A 45 -10.76 0.89 10.17
CA TRP A 45 -9.53 0.81 9.38
C TRP A 45 -9.32 2.08 8.57
N ILE A 46 -8.11 2.63 8.66
CA ILE A 46 -7.65 3.76 7.83
C ILE A 46 -6.45 3.26 7.01
N ILE A 47 -6.60 3.24 5.68
CA ILE A 47 -5.55 2.84 4.76
C ILE A 47 -4.97 4.10 4.11
N ILE A 48 -3.66 4.27 4.24
CA ILE A 48 -2.92 5.37 3.62
C ILE A 48 -2.12 4.80 2.45
N ASP A 49 -2.49 5.19 1.23
CA ASP A 49 -1.69 4.88 0.03
C ASP A 49 -0.49 5.82 -0.06
N SER A 50 0.68 5.29 -0.42
CA SER A 50 1.93 6.03 -0.42
C SER A 50 2.67 5.91 -1.76
N PRO A 51 3.53 6.90 -2.10
CA PRO A 51 4.52 6.72 -3.17
C PRO A 51 5.44 5.51 -2.90
N PRO A 52 6.25 5.08 -3.89
CA PRO A 52 7.23 4.02 -3.69
C PRO A 52 8.18 4.30 -2.52
N ALA A 53 8.41 3.28 -1.69
CA ALA A 53 9.25 3.35 -0.49
C ALA A 53 10.69 3.79 -0.74
N VAL A 54 11.24 3.50 -1.93
CA VAL A 54 12.60 3.88 -2.33
C VAL A 54 12.52 4.43 -3.76
N PRO A 55 13.21 5.55 -4.08
CA PRO A 55 14.12 6.33 -3.24
C PRO A 55 13.47 7.48 -2.46
N VAL A 56 12.13 7.58 -2.44
CA VAL A 56 11.42 8.78 -1.95
C VAL A 56 11.10 8.66 -0.46
N SER A 57 11.32 9.75 0.30
CA SER A 57 11.11 9.75 1.76
C SER A 57 9.64 9.83 2.21
N ASP A 58 8.70 10.08 1.31
CA ASP A 58 7.28 10.34 1.63
C ASP A 58 6.61 9.15 2.33
N ALA A 59 6.81 7.93 1.82
CA ALA A 59 6.27 6.72 2.44
C ALA A 59 6.79 6.56 3.88
N SER A 60 8.07 6.89 4.08
CA SER A 60 8.74 6.87 5.37
C SER A 60 8.15 7.90 6.35
N LEU A 61 7.75 9.08 5.87
CA LEU A 61 7.08 10.10 6.68
C LEU A 61 5.64 9.71 7.03
N LEU A 62 4.91 9.14 6.07
CA LEU A 62 3.54 8.66 6.27
C LEU A 62 3.49 7.53 7.30
N ALA A 63 4.46 6.61 7.27
CA ALA A 63 4.54 5.51 8.22
C ALA A 63 4.62 5.93 9.69
N ASN A 64 5.07 7.17 10.00
CA ASN A 64 5.06 7.69 11.37
C ASN A 64 3.65 7.96 11.91
N TYR A 65 2.63 7.93 11.05
CA TYR A 65 1.22 8.11 11.40
C TYR A 65 0.42 6.79 11.32
N CYS A 66 1.08 5.66 11.09
CA CYS A 66 0.44 4.36 10.94
C CYS A 66 0.85 3.43 12.08
N ASP A 67 -0.09 2.60 12.54
CA ASP A 67 0.18 1.53 13.51
C ASP A 67 0.99 0.38 12.89
N GLY A 68 0.93 0.23 11.57
CA GLY A 68 1.64 -0.80 10.83
C GLY A 68 1.82 -0.46 9.37
N VAL A 69 2.85 -1.05 8.75
CA VAL A 69 3.17 -0.89 7.34
C VAL A 69 3.11 -2.24 6.64
N VAL A 70 2.48 -2.28 5.46
CA VAL A 70 2.50 -3.43 4.55
C VAL A 70 3.29 -3.03 3.31
N MET A 71 4.39 -3.72 3.05
CA MET A 71 5.21 -3.45 1.86
C MET A 71 4.73 -4.29 0.68
N VAL A 72 4.45 -3.65 -0.45
CA VAL A 72 4.10 -4.35 -1.70
C VAL A 72 5.33 -4.44 -2.62
N VAL A 73 5.67 -5.65 -3.04
CA VAL A 73 6.78 -5.94 -3.98
C VAL A 73 6.20 -6.55 -5.24
N ARG A 74 6.54 -6.03 -6.41
CA ARG A 74 6.03 -6.57 -7.68
C ARG A 74 6.95 -7.69 -8.17
N SER A 75 6.39 -8.88 -8.34
CA SER A 75 7.08 -10.05 -8.90
C SER A 75 7.61 -9.75 -10.30
N ASN A 76 8.81 -10.26 -10.62
CA ASN A 76 9.50 -10.08 -11.90
C ASN A 76 9.72 -8.62 -12.35
N ALA A 77 9.51 -7.63 -11.47
CA ALA A 77 9.65 -6.22 -11.79
C ALA A 77 10.49 -5.45 -10.76
N THR A 78 10.32 -5.73 -9.46
CA THR A 78 11.11 -5.07 -8.41
C THR A 78 12.43 -5.81 -8.21
N PRO A 79 13.61 -5.16 -8.39
CA PRO A 79 14.89 -5.78 -8.09
C PRO A 79 15.00 -6.18 -6.62
N VAL A 80 15.56 -7.35 -6.36
CA VAL A 80 15.67 -7.91 -4.99
C VAL A 80 16.40 -6.97 -4.05
N ASP A 81 17.47 -6.31 -4.50
CA ASP A 81 18.24 -5.37 -3.68
C ASP A 81 17.44 -4.12 -3.30
N MET A 82 16.55 -3.66 -4.20
CA MET A 82 15.64 -2.55 -3.89
C MET A 82 14.59 -2.96 -2.87
N ALA A 83 14.01 -4.15 -3.00
CA ALA A 83 13.08 -4.68 -2.01
C ALA A 83 13.76 -4.87 -0.63
N ARG A 84 15.01 -5.34 -0.61
CA ARG A 84 15.81 -5.48 0.62
C ARG A 84 16.10 -4.13 1.28
N LYS A 85 16.47 -3.13 0.47
CA LYS A 85 16.72 -1.76 0.95
C LYS A 85 15.45 -1.14 1.55
N ALA A 86 14.33 -1.23 0.85
CA ALA A 86 13.04 -0.76 1.36
C ALA A 86 12.67 -1.46 2.68
N ARG A 87 12.82 -2.79 2.75
CA ARG A 87 12.56 -3.54 3.98
C ARG A 87 13.42 -3.06 5.16
N GLN A 88 14.69 -2.73 4.91
CA GLN A 88 15.58 -2.23 5.97
C GLN A 88 15.14 -0.85 6.46
N GLU A 89 14.71 0.04 5.58
CA GLU A 89 14.22 1.39 5.93
C GLU A 89 12.98 1.36 6.83
N PHE A 90 12.09 0.38 6.62
CA PHE A 90 10.84 0.25 7.38
C PHE A 90 10.92 -0.77 8.53
N ARG A 91 12.09 -1.37 8.78
CA ARG A 91 12.26 -2.39 9.83
C ARG A 91 11.85 -1.87 11.21
N ASP A 92 12.18 -0.62 11.49
CA ASP A 92 11.88 0.03 12.78
C ASP A 92 10.56 0.82 12.75
N LYS A 93 9.79 0.74 11.66
CA LYS A 93 8.53 1.46 11.45
C LYS A 93 7.32 0.52 11.39
N HIS A 94 7.31 -0.50 12.24
CA HIS A 94 6.21 -1.46 12.37
C HIS A 94 5.84 -2.15 11.04
N LEU A 95 6.84 -2.61 10.27
CA LEU A 95 6.58 -3.44 9.10
C LEU A 95 5.89 -4.75 9.52
N VAL A 96 4.59 -4.85 9.22
CA VAL A 96 3.74 -6.00 9.58
C VAL A 96 3.97 -7.17 8.63
N GLY A 97 4.26 -6.88 7.35
CA GLY A 97 4.46 -7.93 6.36
C GLY A 97 4.79 -7.40 4.97
N VAL A 98 4.99 -8.36 4.07
CA VAL A 98 5.30 -8.10 2.65
C VAL A 98 4.31 -8.85 1.77
N VAL A 99 3.74 -8.16 0.80
CA VAL A 99 2.88 -8.74 -0.23
C VAL A 99 3.67 -8.82 -1.53
N LEU A 100 3.91 -10.03 -2.02
CA LEU A 100 4.41 -10.25 -3.38
C LEU A 100 3.23 -10.22 -4.36
N ASN A 101 3.16 -9.19 -5.18
CA ASN A 101 2.05 -8.96 -6.12
C ASN A 101 2.46 -9.22 -7.58
N GLY A 102 1.51 -9.57 -8.43
CA GLY A 102 1.75 -9.78 -9.87
C GLY A 102 2.47 -11.08 -10.19
N ILE A 103 2.28 -12.12 -9.37
CA ILE A 103 2.80 -13.45 -9.65
C ILE A 103 1.99 -14.04 -10.81
N GLU A 104 2.68 -14.41 -11.89
CA GLU A 104 2.09 -15.21 -12.96
C GLU A 104 2.08 -16.68 -12.53
N ALA A 105 0.90 -17.29 -12.48
CA ALA A 105 0.71 -18.64 -11.96
C ALA A 105 1.53 -19.72 -12.70
N ASP A 106 1.89 -19.48 -13.97
CA ASP A 106 2.58 -20.44 -14.83
C ASP A 106 4.09 -20.19 -14.94
N SER A 107 4.64 -19.22 -14.19
CA SER A 107 6.04 -18.79 -14.35
C SER A 107 7.09 -19.63 -13.60
N SER A 108 6.68 -20.61 -12.78
CA SER A 108 7.61 -21.48 -12.05
C SER A 108 6.97 -22.80 -11.62
N PRO A 109 7.66 -23.95 -11.75
CA PRO A 109 7.21 -25.25 -11.21
C PRO A 109 6.87 -25.20 -9.72
N TYR A 110 7.57 -24.35 -8.95
CA TYR A 110 7.30 -24.12 -7.53
C TYR A 110 5.95 -23.43 -7.29
N ASN A 111 5.61 -22.44 -8.13
CA ASN A 111 4.31 -21.77 -8.06
C ASN A 111 3.17 -22.71 -8.46
N GLN A 112 3.38 -23.54 -9.48
CA GLN A 112 2.38 -24.53 -9.91
C GLN A 112 2.09 -25.55 -8.80
N TYR A 113 3.11 -25.97 -8.06
CA TYR A 113 2.95 -26.85 -6.88
C TYR A 113 2.20 -26.14 -5.74
N TYR A 114 2.62 -24.91 -5.38
CA TYR A 114 2.04 -24.19 -4.26
C TYR A 114 0.58 -23.76 -4.51
N TYR A 115 0.28 -23.19 -5.67
CA TYR A 115 -1.09 -22.81 -6.04
C TYR A 115 -1.96 -24.00 -6.47
N GLY A 116 -1.34 -25.10 -6.92
CA GLY A 116 -2.05 -26.36 -7.14
C GLY A 116 -2.55 -26.99 -5.83
N ALA A 117 -1.78 -26.87 -4.75
CA ALA A 117 -2.15 -27.38 -3.43
C ALA A 117 -3.22 -26.54 -2.70
N TYR A 118 -3.26 -25.23 -2.93
CA TYR A 118 -4.18 -24.29 -2.25
C TYR A 118 -5.41 -23.86 -3.07
N GLY A 119 -5.61 -24.44 -4.25
CA GLY A 119 -6.70 -24.08 -5.15
C GLY A 119 -6.41 -22.76 -5.87
N ARG A 120 -6.40 -22.80 -7.20
CA ARG A 120 -6.31 -21.58 -8.03
C ARG A 120 -7.49 -20.66 -7.67
N PRO A 121 -7.26 -19.39 -7.30
CA PRO A 121 -8.31 -18.39 -7.38
C PRO A 121 -8.70 -18.30 -8.87
N ASP A 122 -9.97 -18.52 -9.18
CA ASP A 122 -10.47 -18.53 -10.55
C ASP A 122 -10.07 -17.25 -11.27
N ALA A 123 -9.18 -17.36 -12.26
CA ALA A 123 -8.79 -16.29 -13.17
C ALA A 123 -9.89 -16.00 -14.21
N LYS A 124 -11.16 -15.93 -13.78
CA LYS A 124 -12.30 -15.53 -14.60
C LYS A 124 -12.76 -14.15 -14.18
N GLY A 125 -12.03 -13.12 -14.63
CA GLY A 125 -12.43 -11.72 -14.43
C GLY A 125 -11.77 -10.72 -15.38
N ALA A 126 -10.63 -11.05 -15.97
CA ALA A 126 -9.96 -10.16 -16.91
C ALA A 126 -10.19 -10.61 -18.36
N THR A 127 -11.37 -10.33 -18.93
CA THR A 127 -11.62 -9.99 -20.35
C THR A 127 -13.12 -9.70 -20.55
N GLN A 128 -13.41 -8.49 -21.09
CA GLN A 128 -14.70 -7.89 -21.53
C GLN A 128 -15.55 -7.14 -20.49
N ARG A 129 -15.34 -5.83 -20.35
CA ARG A 129 -16.04 -4.74 -21.07
C ARG A 129 -15.34 -3.41 -20.82
#